data_AF-A0A2W4TW44-F1
#
_entry.id   AF-A0A2W4TW44-F1
#
_cell.length_a   1.000
_cell.length_b   1.000
_cell.length_c   1.000
_cell.angle_alpha   90.00
_cell.angle_beta   90.00
_cell.angle_gamma   90.00
#
_symmetry.space_group_name_H-M   'P 1'
#
loop_
_entity.id
_entity.type
_entity.pdbx_description
1 polymer ?
#
loop_
_entity_poly.entity_id
_entity_poly.type
_entity_poly.pdbx_seq_one_letter_code
_entity_poly.pdbx_strand_id
1 'polypeptide(L)'
;MSAAGQLPERTIWLSQVPVSFAIAPIRVINAMYRFRPRAVVCCGMAEKRAYLSLEQQGKGTDQNLQTCLNLADLLMDTRLSKISDDAGDYVCNTLYYRVLEAIQAQAILHRRGSANATPCLFVHVPVLSASTQALIQSDMHSVLNKVSE
;
A
#
# COMPACT_ATOMS: atom_id res chain seq x y z
N MET A 1 -5.80 -27.68 -2.95
CA MET A 1 -6.73 -26.74 -2.28
C MET A 1 -5.91 -25.53 -1.88
N SER A 2 -6.02 -24.42 -2.60
CA SER A 2 -5.14 -23.26 -2.43
C SER A 2 -5.38 -22.56 -1.10
N ALA A 3 -4.29 -22.13 -0.47
CA ALA A 3 -4.25 -21.44 0.81
C ALA A 3 -4.86 -20.03 0.71
N ALA A 4 -6.18 -19.92 0.70
CA ALA A 4 -6.84 -18.63 0.87
C ALA A 4 -6.61 -18.15 2.31
N GLY A 5 -5.87 -17.06 2.50
CA GLY A 5 -5.80 -16.32 3.77
C GLY A 5 -4.44 -16.21 4.45
N GLN A 6 -3.35 -16.68 3.84
CA GLN A 6 -2.01 -16.52 4.43
C GLN A 6 -1.32 -15.28 3.85
N LEU A 7 -0.74 -14.44 4.71
CA LEU A 7 0.13 -13.34 4.26
C LEU A 7 1.45 -13.92 3.71
N PRO A 8 2.17 -13.20 2.84
CA PRO A 8 3.50 -13.61 2.40
C PRO A 8 4.40 -13.97 3.58
N GLU A 9 5.33 -14.90 3.38
CA GLU A 9 6.27 -15.30 4.43
C GLU A 9 7.04 -14.09 4.98
N ARG A 10 7.32 -14.12 6.29
CA ARG A 10 8.06 -13.05 7.00
C ARG A 10 7.38 -11.67 6.95
N THR A 11 6.07 -11.61 6.70
CA THR A 11 5.31 -10.37 6.82
C THR A 11 5.41 -9.78 8.23
N ILE A 12 5.78 -8.50 8.31
CA ILE A 12 5.74 -7.73 9.54
C ILE A 12 4.40 -7.02 9.60
N TRP A 13 3.53 -7.48 10.50
CA TRP A 13 2.21 -6.90 10.69
C TRP A 13 2.27 -5.71 11.66
N LEU A 14 2.13 -4.49 11.14
CA LEU A 14 2.01 -3.29 11.96
C LEU A 14 0.53 -2.96 12.20
N SER A 15 0.00 -3.43 13.32
CA SER A 15 -1.38 -3.14 13.73
C SER A 15 -1.52 -1.80 14.48
N GLN A 16 -2.77 -1.33 14.60
CA GLN A 16 -3.13 -0.15 15.42
C GLN A 16 -2.41 1.14 15.00
N VAL A 17 -2.16 1.35 13.71
CA VAL A 17 -1.73 2.66 13.20
C VAL A 17 -2.88 3.65 13.45
N PRO A 18 -2.65 4.74 14.21
CA PRO A 18 -3.73 5.65 14.59
C PRO A 18 -4.22 6.44 13.37
N VAL A 19 -5.48 6.82 13.36
CA VAL A 19 -6.02 7.77 12.38
C VAL A 19 -5.54 9.19 12.78
N SER A 20 -4.28 9.49 12.46
CA SER A 20 -3.62 10.75 12.82
C SER A 20 -2.67 11.20 11.72
N PHE A 21 -2.87 12.43 11.23
CA PHE A 21 -1.98 13.08 10.25
C PHE A 21 -0.52 13.15 10.70
N ALA A 22 -0.28 13.27 12.01
CA ALA A 22 1.06 13.39 12.57
C ALA A 22 1.66 12.04 12.95
N ILE A 23 0.91 11.20 13.68
CA ILE A 23 1.48 10.01 14.31
C ILE A 23 1.50 8.80 13.36
N ALA A 24 0.54 8.69 12.44
CA ALA A 24 0.49 7.56 11.51
C ALA A 24 1.75 7.46 10.64
N PRO A 25 2.20 8.55 9.97
CA PRO A 25 3.43 8.50 9.17
C PRO A 25 4.65 8.14 10.00
N ILE A 26 4.82 8.77 11.17
CA ILE A 26 5.97 8.52 12.06
C ILE A 26 6.05 7.04 12.44
N ARG A 27 4.92 6.42 12.80
CA ARG A 27 4.88 5.00 13.16
C ARG A 27 5.32 4.09 12.00
N VAL A 28 4.78 4.31 10.81
CA VAL A 28 5.09 3.48 9.63
C VAL A 28 6.54 3.70 9.17
N ILE A 29 6.99 4.94 9.10
CA ILE A 29 8.37 5.29 8.68
C ILE A 29 9.39 4.72 9.67
N ASN A 30 9.14 4.82 10.98
CA ASN A 30 10.03 4.23 11.98
C ASN A 30 10.09 2.70 11.87
N ALA A 31 8.96 2.03 11.62
CA ALA A 31 8.95 0.60 11.39
C ALA A 31 9.72 0.24 10.10
N MET A 32 9.53 0.99 9.03
CA MET A 32 10.26 0.83 7.77
C MET A 32 11.77 0.93 7.99
N TYR A 33 12.27 1.94 8.69
CA TYR A 33 13.70 2.08 8.96
C TYR A 33 14.24 0.99 9.90
N ARG A 34 13.47 0.62 10.94
CA ARG A 34 13.88 -0.40 11.90
C ARG A 34 14.00 -1.78 11.27
N PHE A 35 13.01 -2.17 10.47
CA PHE A 35 12.90 -3.53 9.97
C PHE A 35 13.42 -3.69 8.54
N ARG A 36 13.62 -2.58 7.81
CA ARG A 36 14.09 -2.56 6.41
C ARG A 36 13.36 -3.57 5.53
N PRO A 37 12.01 -3.48 5.45
CA PRO A 37 11.23 -4.45 4.70
C PRO A 37 11.57 -4.39 3.22
N ARG A 38 11.36 -5.51 2.51
CA ARG A 38 11.49 -5.56 1.05
C ARG A 38 10.42 -4.73 0.34
N ALA A 39 9.23 -4.60 0.94
CA ALA A 39 8.16 -3.76 0.44
C ALA A 39 7.31 -3.24 1.61
N VAL A 40 6.61 -2.12 1.41
CA VAL A 40 5.67 -1.53 2.37
C VAL A 40 4.27 -1.53 1.75
N VAL A 41 3.30 -2.13 2.42
CA VAL A 41 1.89 -2.06 2.02
C VAL A 41 1.08 -1.42 3.14
N CYS A 42 0.62 -0.20 2.91
CA CYS A 42 -0.31 0.49 3.78
C CYS A 42 -1.75 0.13 3.38
N CYS A 43 -2.64 -0.03 4.37
CA CYS A 43 -4.05 -0.31 4.12
C CYS A 43 -4.92 0.73 4.83
N GLY A 44 -6.01 1.14 4.17
CA GLY A 44 -7.02 2.02 4.74
C GLY A 44 -8.41 1.60 4.31
N MET A 45 -9.44 1.88 5.12
CA MET A 45 -10.82 1.59 4.74
C MET A 45 -11.34 2.63 3.76
N ALA A 46 -12.03 2.20 2.70
CA ALA A 46 -12.76 3.07 1.79
C ALA A 46 -14.24 2.69 1.77
N GLU A 47 -15.00 3.31 2.68
CA GLU A 47 -16.41 2.95 2.94
C GLU A 47 -17.31 2.97 1.70
N LYS A 48 -17.08 3.93 0.79
CA LYS A 48 -17.92 4.12 -0.40
C LYS A 48 -17.49 3.26 -1.60
N ARG A 49 -16.36 2.56 -1.53
CA ARG A 49 -15.85 1.75 -2.64
C ARG A 49 -16.36 0.31 -2.50
N ALA A 50 -16.54 -0.36 -3.64
CA ALA A 50 -16.99 -1.76 -3.70
C ALA A 50 -15.87 -2.74 -4.12
N TYR A 51 -14.66 -2.23 -4.33
CA TYR A 51 -13.50 -2.95 -4.86
C TYR A 51 -12.23 -2.51 -4.11
N LEU A 52 -11.21 -3.37 -4.08
CA LEU A 52 -9.87 -2.97 -3.66
C LEU A 52 -9.34 -1.90 -4.60
N SER A 53 -8.78 -0.85 -4.04
CA SER A 53 -8.16 0.20 -4.84
C SER A 53 -6.67 0.24 -4.58
N LEU A 54 -5.87 0.06 -5.62
CA LEU A 54 -4.43 0.21 -5.59
C LEU A 54 -4.10 1.66 -5.92
N GLU A 55 -3.59 2.41 -4.95
CA GLU A 55 -3.34 3.83 -5.13
C GLU A 55 -2.03 4.07 -5.89
N GLN A 56 -2.12 4.69 -7.07
CA GLN A 56 -0.99 5.04 -7.93
C GLN A 56 -0.10 6.11 -7.30
N GLN A 57 -0.70 7.01 -6.52
CA GLN A 57 0.00 8.17 -6.00
C GLN A 57 -0.52 8.63 -4.63
N GLY A 58 0.37 9.27 -3.87
CA GLY A 58 -0.01 10.17 -2.79
C GLY A 58 -0.01 11.61 -3.30
N LYS A 59 -1.01 12.39 -2.92
CA LYS A 59 -1.14 13.82 -3.26
C LYS A 59 -0.40 14.67 -2.24
N GLY A 60 0.51 15.51 -2.73
CA GLY A 60 1.18 16.56 -1.97
C GLY A 60 0.67 17.95 -2.35
N THR A 61 1.14 18.97 -1.66
CA THR A 61 0.81 20.37 -1.98
C THR A 61 1.47 20.82 -3.29
N ASP A 62 2.75 20.48 -3.48
CA ASP A 62 3.53 20.95 -4.64
C ASP A 62 3.57 19.93 -5.78
N GLN A 63 3.64 18.64 -5.43
CA GLN A 63 3.71 17.55 -6.40
C GLN A 63 3.13 16.27 -5.79
N ASN A 64 2.64 15.40 -6.67
CA ASN A 64 2.25 14.04 -6.29
C ASN A 64 3.47 13.13 -6.33
N LEU A 65 3.52 12.15 -5.41
CA LEU A 65 4.53 11.10 -5.43
C LEU A 65 3.86 9.80 -5.88
N GLN A 66 4.47 9.14 -6.85
CA GLN A 66 3.98 7.87 -7.39
C GLN A 66 4.71 6.67 -6.80
N THR A 67 4.02 5.53 -6.74
CA THR A 67 4.68 4.26 -6.49
C THR A 67 5.57 3.85 -7.67
N CYS A 68 6.66 3.13 -7.39
CA CYS A 68 7.49 2.52 -8.43
C CYS A 68 6.93 1.18 -8.95
N LEU A 69 5.83 0.69 -8.37
CA LEU A 69 5.19 -0.57 -8.76
C LEU A 69 4.43 -0.42 -10.08
N ASN A 70 4.52 -1.44 -10.95
CA ASN A 70 3.61 -1.56 -12.09
C ASN A 70 2.25 -2.08 -11.63
N LEU A 71 1.31 -1.16 -11.38
CA LEU A 71 0.00 -1.53 -10.85
C LEU A 71 -0.85 -2.35 -11.83
N ALA A 72 -0.60 -2.27 -13.14
CA ALA A 72 -1.30 -3.10 -14.12
C ALA A 72 -0.94 -4.58 -13.92
N ASP A 73 0.34 -4.89 -13.67
CA ASP A 73 0.81 -6.25 -13.40
C ASP A 73 0.24 -6.77 -12.07
N LEU A 74 0.15 -5.89 -11.06
CA LEU A 74 -0.47 -6.24 -9.77
C LEU A 74 -1.95 -6.60 -9.93
N LEU A 75 -2.67 -5.92 -10.82
CA LEU A 75 -4.08 -6.18 -11.11
C LEU A 75 -4.35 -7.42 -11.96
N MET A 76 -3.33 -8.00 -12.62
CA MET A 76 -3.55 -9.24 -13.38
C MET A 76 -4.17 -10.32 -12.48
N ASP A 77 -5.17 -11.04 -12.99
CA ASP A 77 -5.88 -12.11 -12.28
C ASP A 77 -6.64 -11.68 -11.01
N THR A 78 -6.80 -10.37 -10.79
CA THR A 78 -7.72 -9.81 -9.78
C THR A 78 -9.12 -9.63 -10.36
N ARG A 79 -10.16 -9.70 -9.52
CA ARG A 79 -11.57 -9.67 -9.95
C ARG A 79 -12.34 -8.45 -9.46
N LEU A 80 -12.05 -7.99 -8.26
CA LEU A 80 -12.67 -6.85 -7.58
C LEU A 80 -11.59 -5.85 -7.14
N SER A 81 -10.69 -5.49 -8.05
CA SER A 81 -9.62 -4.53 -7.81
C SER A 81 -9.49 -3.52 -8.95
N LYS A 82 -9.08 -2.28 -8.63
CA LYS A 82 -8.84 -1.20 -9.61
C LYS A 82 -7.65 -0.34 -9.21
N ILE A 83 -7.05 0.33 -10.18
CA ILE A 83 -6.11 1.44 -9.93
C ILE A 83 -6.93 2.67 -9.56
N SER A 84 -6.43 3.42 -8.57
CA SER A 84 -6.95 4.72 -8.16
C SER A 84 -5.80 5.74 -8.19
N ASP A 85 -6.07 6.93 -8.69
CA ASP A 85 -5.16 8.08 -8.66
C ASP A 85 -5.46 9.01 -7.47
N ASP A 86 -6.44 8.66 -6.65
CA ASP A 86 -6.91 9.46 -5.51
C ASP A 86 -7.03 8.64 -4.22
N ALA A 87 -6.01 8.78 -3.35
CA ALA A 87 -6.03 8.24 -2.00
C ALA A 87 -6.90 9.06 -1.01
N GLY A 88 -7.69 10.02 -1.52
CA GLY A 88 -8.52 10.95 -0.76
C GLY A 88 -7.74 12.15 -0.21
N ASP A 89 -8.38 12.93 0.65
CA ASP A 89 -7.80 14.14 1.27
C ASP A 89 -7.65 14.00 2.80
N TYR A 90 -7.77 12.77 3.31
CA TYR A 90 -7.71 12.48 4.74
C TYR A 90 -6.39 11.81 5.14
N VAL A 91 -6.36 11.18 6.32
CA VAL A 91 -5.15 10.56 6.90
C VAL A 91 -4.50 9.53 5.97
N CYS A 92 -5.29 8.79 5.18
CA CYS A 92 -4.78 7.80 4.21
C CYS A 92 -3.78 8.44 3.22
N ASN A 93 -4.18 9.56 2.60
CA ASN A 93 -3.33 10.26 1.64
C ASN A 93 -2.08 10.84 2.29
N THR A 94 -2.22 11.50 3.44
CA THR A 94 -1.07 12.04 4.16
C THR A 94 -0.09 10.93 4.57
N LEU A 95 -0.59 9.80 5.07
CA LEU A 95 0.25 8.64 5.37
C LEU A 95 0.98 8.15 4.12
N TYR A 96 0.26 7.93 3.02
CA TYR A 96 0.85 7.40 1.81
C TYR A 96 1.93 8.32 1.25
N TYR A 97 1.62 9.61 1.12
CA TYR A 97 2.54 10.63 0.64
C TYR A 97 3.84 10.66 1.45
N ARG A 98 3.72 10.71 2.78
CA ARG A 98 4.89 10.80 3.68
C ARG A 98 5.76 9.54 3.65
N VAL A 99 5.15 8.37 3.47
CA VAL A 99 5.92 7.13 3.32
C VAL A 99 6.66 7.10 1.98
N LEU A 100 6.01 7.50 0.87
CA LEU A 100 6.67 7.64 -0.43
C LEU A 100 7.81 8.65 -0.40
N GLU A 101 7.60 9.80 0.24
CA GLU A 101 8.61 10.84 0.44
C GLU A 101 9.85 10.28 1.19
N ALA A 102 9.63 9.56 2.29
CA ALA A 102 10.70 8.94 3.07
C ALA A 102 11.49 7.89 2.27
N ILE A 103 10.80 7.13 1.42
CA ILE A 103 11.40 6.12 0.55
C ILE A 103 12.25 6.76 -0.54
N GLN A 104 11.76 7.82 -1.19
CA GLN A 104 12.52 8.56 -2.20
C GLN A 104 13.76 9.22 -1.59
N ALA A 105 13.62 9.86 -0.42
CA ALA A 105 14.75 10.42 0.31
C ALA A 105 15.81 9.35 0.64
N GLN A 106 15.38 8.17 1.09
CA GLN A 106 16.28 7.04 1.35
C GLN A 106 17.00 6.56 0.07
N ALA A 107 16.29 6.48 -1.06
CA ALA A 107 16.88 6.09 -2.34
C ALA A 107 17.97 7.07 -2.79
N ILE A 108 17.72 8.39 -2.67
CA ILE A 108 18.69 9.45 -2.97
C ILE A 108 19.94 9.32 -2.08
N LEU A 109 19.74 9.18 -0.77
CA LEU A 109 20.85 9.04 0.20
C LEU A 109 21.74 7.83 -0.09
N HIS A 110 21.16 6.73 -0.56
CA HIS A 110 21.89 5.51 -0.92
C HIS A 110 22.33 5.45 -2.38
N ARG A 111 22.21 6.55 -3.14
CA ARG A 111 22.53 6.63 -4.58
C ARG A 111 21.86 5.53 -5.41
N ARG A 112 20.63 5.16 -5.03
CA ARG A 112 19.79 4.24 -5.79
C ARG A 112 18.91 5.05 -6.74
N GLY A 113 18.74 4.58 -7.96
CA GLY A 113 17.73 5.14 -8.87
C GLY A 113 16.31 4.88 -8.35
N SER A 114 15.33 5.65 -8.82
CA SER A 114 13.92 5.50 -8.44
C SER A 114 13.40 4.07 -8.66
N ALA A 115 13.88 3.38 -9.68
CA ALA A 115 13.58 1.97 -9.96
C ALA A 115 14.04 0.98 -8.87
N ASN A 116 14.97 1.38 -8.00
CA ASN A 116 15.53 0.56 -6.92
C ASN A 116 15.11 1.08 -5.52
N ALA A 117 14.12 1.98 -5.47
CA ALA A 117 13.48 2.39 -4.23
C ALA A 117 12.72 1.21 -3.61
N THR A 118 12.54 1.21 -2.29
CA THR A 118 11.70 0.21 -1.62
C THR A 118 10.27 0.31 -2.18
N PRO A 119 9.71 -0.77 -2.78
CA PRO A 119 8.33 -0.77 -3.24
C PRO A 119 7.35 -0.37 -2.14
N CYS A 120 6.42 0.52 -2.47
CA CYS A 120 5.40 0.99 -1.55
C CYS A 120 4.05 1.03 -2.24
N LEU A 121 3.02 0.50 -1.58
CA LEU A 121 1.65 0.52 -2.07
C LEU A 121 0.72 0.98 -0.97
N PHE A 122 -0.28 1.80 -1.32
CA PHE A 122 -1.44 1.99 -0.48
C PHE A 122 -2.63 1.27 -1.09
N VAL A 123 -3.34 0.50 -0.26
CA VAL A 123 -4.52 -0.24 -0.67
C VAL A 123 -5.72 0.25 0.12
N HIS A 124 -6.70 0.81 -0.58
CA HIS A 124 -8.00 1.07 0.01
C HIS A 124 -8.87 -0.19 -0.06
N VAL A 125 -9.28 -0.66 1.11
CA VAL A 125 -10.10 -1.87 1.28
C VAL A 125 -11.56 -1.46 1.46
N PRO A 126 -12.49 -1.99 0.65
CA PRO A 126 -13.92 -1.70 0.80
C PRO A 126 -14.48 -2.36 2.06
N VAL A 127 -15.69 -1.95 2.47
CA VAL A 127 -16.43 -2.71 3.49
C VAL A 127 -16.70 -4.12 2.95
N LEU A 128 -16.27 -5.13 3.70
CA LEU A 128 -16.43 -6.52 3.31
C LEU A 128 -17.87 -6.97 3.58
N SER A 129 -18.52 -7.57 2.58
CA SER A 129 -19.79 -8.26 2.73
C SER A 129 -19.58 -9.76 2.55
N ALA A 130 -20.56 -10.57 2.95
CA ALA A 130 -20.52 -12.01 2.73
C ALA A 130 -20.32 -12.39 1.25
N SER A 131 -20.82 -11.56 0.30
CA SER A 131 -20.69 -11.81 -1.14
C SER A 131 -19.35 -11.36 -1.73
N THR A 132 -18.67 -10.38 -1.13
CA THR A 132 -17.42 -9.82 -1.68
C THR A 132 -16.17 -10.29 -0.95
N GLN A 133 -16.28 -10.73 0.31
CA GLN A 133 -15.15 -11.04 1.18
C GLN A 133 -14.16 -12.02 0.56
N ALA A 134 -14.63 -13.16 0.04
CA ALA A 134 -13.74 -14.18 -0.53
C ALA A 134 -12.99 -13.66 -1.78
N LEU A 135 -13.65 -12.85 -2.61
CA LEU A 135 -13.06 -12.25 -3.80
C LEU A 135 -12.01 -11.20 -3.44
N ILE A 136 -12.35 -10.30 -2.52
CA ILE A 136 -11.43 -9.26 -2.03
C ILE A 136 -10.23 -9.87 -1.32
N GLN A 137 -10.41 -10.92 -0.52
CA GLN A 137 -9.30 -11.63 0.12
C GLN A 137 -8.39 -12.31 -0.91
N SER A 138 -8.96 -12.96 -1.93
CA SER A 138 -8.20 -13.57 -3.01
C SER A 138 -7.38 -12.54 -3.79
N ASP A 139 -7.99 -11.39 -4.11
CA ASP A 139 -7.32 -10.31 -4.81
C ASP A 139 -6.21 -9.70 -3.97
N MET A 140 -6.48 -9.40 -2.68
CA MET A 140 -5.47 -8.87 -1.75
C MET A 140 -4.28 -9.83 -1.63
N HIS A 141 -4.54 -11.13 -1.53
CA HIS A 141 -3.47 -12.14 -1.47
C HIS A 141 -2.62 -12.15 -2.76
N SER A 142 -3.26 -12.09 -3.93
CA SER A 142 -2.56 -11.99 -5.23
C SER A 142 -1.66 -10.75 -5.29
N VAL A 143 -2.20 -9.58 -4.90
CA VAL A 143 -1.46 -8.31 -4.86
C VAL A 143 -0.28 -8.39 -3.89
N LEU A 144 -0.48 -8.90 -2.68
CA LEU A 144 0.57 -9.00 -1.66
C LEU A 144 1.72 -9.91 -2.10
N ASN A 145 1.42 -11.05 -2.74
CA ASN A 145 2.45 -11.94 -3.26
C ASN A 145 3.30 -11.23 -4.31
N LYS A 146 2.68 -10.61 -5.32
CA LYS A 146 3.38 -9.89 -6.40
C LYS A 146 4.19 -8.69 -5.93
N VAL A 147 3.74 -7.98 -4.90
CA VAL A 147 4.50 -6.87 -4.30
C VAL A 147 5.75 -7.36 -3.56
N SER A 148 5.73 -8.61 -3.08
CA SER A 148 6.80 -9.19 -2.26
C SER A 148 7.85 -9.98 -3.04
N GLU A 149 7.59 -10.31 -4.32
CA GLU A 149 8.51 -10.98 -5.27
C GLU A 149 9.76 -10.15 -5.59
#